data_AF-D3D224-F1
#
_entry.id   AF-D3D224-F1
#
_cell.length_a   1.000
_cell.length_b   1.000
_cell.length_c   1.000
_cell.angle_alpha   90.00
_cell.angle_beta   90.00
_cell.angle_gamma   90.00
#
_symmetry.space_group_name_H-M   'P 1'
#
loop_
_entity.id
_entity.type
_entity.pdbx_description
1 polymer ?
#
loop_
_entity_poly.entity_id
_entity_poly.type
_entity_poly.pdbx_seq_one_letter_code
_entity_poly.pdbx_strand_id
1 'polypeptide(L)'
;MDIRPRQLLLELWKAAARYSFPDEEWNFGGRDTSNSTSDAEQLLCIMYPAYQMAGMGFVRPDETAGDVAEALSELGDPRRIPQVLVRTLLAYMERYSDEGGNPTFAGGSYFRAQREGDELKPDQLGLDVVDSFSMSITLS
;
A
#
# COMPACT_ATOMS: atom_id res chain seq x y z
N MET A 1 5.91 30.22 7.58
CA MET A 1 5.73 28.77 7.67
C MET A 1 6.76 28.17 6.73
N ASP A 2 7.84 27.61 7.27
CA ASP A 2 8.92 27.06 6.45
C ASP A 2 8.57 25.61 6.13
N ILE A 3 8.05 25.37 4.93
CA ILE A 3 7.61 24.05 4.50
C ILE A 3 8.86 23.29 4.06
N ARG A 4 9.11 22.12 4.67
CA ARG A 4 10.19 21.20 4.31
C ARG A 4 9.58 19.93 3.71
N PRO A 5 9.24 19.91 2.40
CA PRO A 5 8.46 18.82 1.80
C PRO A 5 9.11 17.46 1.97
N ARG A 6 10.45 17.38 1.82
CA ARG A 6 11.20 16.15 2.02
C ARG A 6 11.06 15.60 3.44
N GLN A 7 11.18 16.45 4.47
CA GLN A 7 11.04 16.00 5.86
C GLN A 7 9.63 15.48 6.13
N LEU A 8 8.59 16.21 5.68
CA LEU A 8 7.20 15.79 5.88
C LEU A 8 6.91 14.42 5.24
N LEU A 9 7.52 14.17 4.08
CA LEU A 9 7.39 12.88 3.40
C LEU A 9 8.12 11.75 4.14
N LEU A 10 9.32 12.00 4.67
CA LEU A 10 10.03 11.03 5.51
C LEU A 10 9.24 10.68 6.78
N GLU A 11 8.61 11.65 7.43
CA GLU A 11 7.73 11.40 8.58
C GLU A 11 6.49 10.58 8.19
N LEU A 12 5.89 10.86 7.03
CA LEU A 12 4.78 10.07 6.50
C LEU A 12 5.19 8.63 6.25
N TRP A 13 6.35 8.40 5.63
CA TRP A 13 6.90 7.07 5.38
C TRP A 13 7.16 6.29 6.66
N LYS A 14 7.73 6.95 7.67
CA LYS A 14 7.94 6.35 8.98
C LYS A 14 6.62 5.92 9.63
N ALA A 15 5.60 6.78 9.57
CA ALA A 15 4.28 6.45 10.08
C ALA A 15 3.62 5.30 9.30
N ALA A 16 3.70 5.34 7.97
CA ALA A 16 3.14 4.32 7.10
C ALA A 16 3.82 2.96 7.30
N ALA A 17 5.14 2.92 7.42
CA ALA A 17 5.89 1.69 7.67
C ALA A 17 5.52 1.06 9.01
N ARG A 18 5.48 1.86 10.10
CA ARG A 18 5.07 1.39 11.43
C ARG A 18 3.64 0.87 11.46
N TYR A 19 2.73 1.53 10.74
CA TYR A 19 1.33 1.10 10.65
C TYR A 19 1.18 -0.20 9.84
N SER A 20 1.93 -0.32 8.74
CA SER A 20 1.75 -1.38 7.75
C SER A 20 2.54 -2.63 8.03
N PHE A 21 3.60 -2.55 8.84
CA PHE A 21 4.53 -3.65 9.07
C PHE A 21 4.76 -3.95 10.56
N PRO A 22 3.69 -4.17 11.36
CA PRO A 22 3.86 -4.63 12.73
C PRO A 22 4.46 -6.04 12.75
N ASP A 23 5.29 -6.34 13.76
CA ASP A 23 5.81 -7.69 14.04
C ASP A 23 6.57 -8.36 12.87
N GLU A 24 7.26 -7.56 12.04
CA GLU A 24 8.00 -8.01 10.85
C GLU A 24 7.14 -8.63 9.72
N GLU A 25 5.83 -8.40 9.73
CA GLU A 25 4.92 -8.87 8.68
C GLU A 25 4.05 -7.73 8.14
N TRP A 26 3.76 -7.77 6.84
CA TRP A 26 2.87 -6.77 6.24
C TRP A 26 1.43 -7.06 6.65
N ASN A 27 0.82 -6.11 7.34
CA ASN A 27 -0.56 -6.18 7.77
C ASN A 27 -1.46 -5.38 6.83
N PHE A 28 -2.23 -6.11 6.02
CA PHE A 28 -3.31 -5.56 5.21
C PHE A 28 -4.53 -5.29 6.08
N GLY A 29 -4.92 -4.02 6.20
CA GLY A 29 -6.07 -3.62 7.01
C GLY A 29 -6.86 -2.46 6.44
N GLY A 30 -6.37 -1.83 5.36
CA GLY A 30 -6.93 -0.58 4.86
C GLY A 30 -7.10 0.48 5.96
N ARG A 31 -8.07 1.39 5.77
CA ARG A 31 -8.47 2.39 6.78
C ARG A 31 -9.34 1.81 7.91
N ASP A 32 -10.07 0.74 7.61
CA ASP A 32 -11.13 0.17 8.47
C ASP A 32 -11.13 -1.36 8.36
N THR A 33 -11.17 -1.86 7.12
CA THR A 33 -11.00 -3.29 6.82
C THR A 33 -10.38 -3.42 5.42
N SER A 34 -9.55 -4.46 5.23
CA SER A 34 -8.90 -4.77 3.95
C SER A 34 -9.89 -4.86 2.77
N ASN A 35 -9.58 -4.11 1.72
CA ASN A 35 -10.19 -4.16 0.39
C ASN A 35 -9.14 -3.69 -0.64
N SER A 36 -9.36 -3.98 -1.92
CA SER A 36 -8.37 -3.70 -2.98
C SER A 36 -7.96 -2.22 -3.02
N THR A 37 -8.90 -1.30 -2.84
CA THR A 37 -8.62 0.14 -2.83
C THR A 37 -7.75 0.52 -1.64
N SER A 38 -8.20 0.24 -0.41
CA SER A 38 -7.51 0.69 0.79
C SER A 38 -6.15 0.03 0.99
N ASP A 39 -6.01 -1.23 0.58
CA ASP A 39 -4.72 -1.93 0.65
C ASP A 39 -3.75 -1.42 -0.43
N ALA A 40 -4.25 -1.05 -1.61
CA ALA A 40 -3.44 -0.35 -2.61
C ALA A 40 -2.99 1.03 -2.13
N GLU A 41 -3.90 1.83 -1.57
CA GLU A 41 -3.59 3.15 -0.98
C GLU A 41 -2.49 3.03 0.07
N GLN A 42 -2.59 2.05 0.97
CA GLN A 42 -1.60 1.78 2.00
C GLN A 42 -0.20 1.52 1.41
N LEU A 43 -0.12 0.68 0.37
CA LEU A 43 1.14 0.38 -0.30
C LEU A 43 1.68 1.60 -1.10
N LEU A 44 0.79 2.35 -1.75
CA LEU A 44 1.11 3.54 -2.52
C LEU A 44 1.64 4.69 -1.66
N CYS A 45 1.27 4.78 -0.38
CA CYS A 45 1.88 5.76 0.54
C CYS A 45 3.41 5.65 0.58
N ILE A 46 3.97 4.45 0.40
CA ILE A 46 5.42 4.21 0.39
C ILE A 46 5.94 4.16 -1.05
N MET A 47 5.27 3.40 -1.94
CA MET A 47 5.79 3.12 -3.28
C MET A 47 5.66 4.31 -4.24
N TYR A 48 4.57 5.06 -4.22
CA TYR A 48 4.36 6.13 -5.21
C TYR A 48 5.40 7.25 -5.11
N PRO A 49 5.73 7.79 -3.91
CA PRO A 49 6.76 8.81 -3.81
C PRO A 49 8.16 8.25 -4.09
N ALA A 50 8.38 6.93 -3.90
CA ALA A 50 9.63 6.27 -4.25
C ALA A 50 9.91 6.27 -5.76
N TYR A 51 8.88 6.24 -6.61
CA TYR A 51 9.04 6.41 -8.06
C TYR A 51 9.41 7.85 -8.47
N GLN A 52 9.02 8.85 -7.68
CA GLN A 52 9.20 10.27 -7.99
C GLN A 52 10.46 10.87 -7.35
N MET A 53 11.04 10.22 -6.33
CA MET A 53 12.20 10.73 -5.60
C MET A 53 13.50 10.04 -6.00
N ALA A 54 14.53 10.85 -6.27
CA ALA A 54 15.90 10.35 -6.31
C ALA A 54 16.31 9.82 -4.92
N GLY A 55 16.88 8.62 -4.87
CA GLY A 55 17.42 8.01 -3.64
C GLY A 55 16.60 6.86 -3.04
N MET A 56 15.57 6.34 -3.72
CA MET A 56 14.94 5.06 -3.38
C MET A 56 15.19 4.06 -4.50
N GLY A 57 16.31 3.35 -4.43
CA GLY A 57 16.77 2.46 -5.50
C GLY A 57 16.13 1.09 -5.41
N PHE A 58 14.97 0.86 -6.04
CA PHE A 58 14.42 -0.50 -6.18
C PHE A 58 15.35 -1.42 -7.00
N VAL A 59 16.05 -0.84 -7.98
CA VAL A 59 17.00 -1.57 -8.86
C VAL A 59 18.38 -1.68 -8.20
N ARG A 60 18.77 -0.70 -7.38
CA ARG A 60 20.07 -0.63 -6.70
C ARG A 60 19.88 -0.28 -5.22
N PRO A 61 19.59 -1.29 -4.38
CA PRO A 61 19.26 -1.06 -2.97
C PRO A 61 20.37 -0.35 -2.17
N ASP A 62 21.64 -0.60 -2.51
CA ASP A 62 22.80 0.03 -1.87
C ASP A 62 22.93 1.54 -2.19
N GLU A 63 22.16 2.06 -3.16
CA GLU A 63 22.10 3.49 -3.50
C GLU A 63 20.93 4.22 -2.81
N THR A 64 20.23 3.55 -1.87
CA THR A 64 19.16 4.18 -1.08
C THR A 64 19.74 5.28 -0.18
N ALA A 65 19.16 6.48 -0.24
CA ALA A 65 19.58 7.62 0.56
C ALA A 65 19.43 7.32 2.07
N GLY A 66 20.40 7.77 2.87
CA GLY A 66 20.45 7.44 4.30
C GLY A 66 19.22 7.87 5.10
N ASP A 67 18.65 9.04 4.78
CA ASP A 67 17.45 9.56 5.41
C ASP A 67 16.19 8.76 5.02
N VAL A 68 16.14 8.23 3.81
CA VAL A 68 15.08 7.31 3.35
C VAL A 68 15.19 5.96 4.05
N ALA A 69 16.40 5.42 4.15
CA ALA A 69 16.65 4.17 4.88
C ALA A 69 16.29 4.30 6.36
N GLU A 70 16.59 5.45 6.99
CA GLU A 70 16.19 5.74 8.36
C GLU A 70 14.67 5.82 8.52
N ALA A 71 13.97 6.51 7.60
CA ALA A 71 12.51 6.61 7.65
C ALA A 71 11.81 5.25 7.50
N LEU A 72 12.40 4.33 6.74
CA LEU A 72 11.84 3.00 6.44
C LEU A 72 12.51 1.86 7.23
N SER A 73 13.25 2.18 8.30
CA SER A 73 14.03 1.18 9.05
C SER A 73 13.19 0.04 9.64
N GLU A 74 11.90 0.28 9.88
CA GLU A 74 10.93 -0.74 10.33
C GLU A 74 10.75 -1.88 9.31
N LEU A 75 10.93 -1.59 8.02
CA LEU A 75 10.88 -2.60 6.97
C LEU A 75 12.22 -3.36 6.84
N GLY A 76 13.27 -2.89 7.52
CA GLY A 76 14.60 -3.50 7.57
C GLY A 76 15.72 -2.58 7.07
N ASP A 77 16.85 -3.20 6.72
CA ASP A 77 18.02 -2.50 6.19
C ASP A 77 17.79 -2.04 4.73
N PRO A 78 18.66 -1.17 4.16
CA PRO A 78 18.53 -0.68 2.77
C PRO A 78 18.37 -1.77 1.71
N ARG A 79 18.88 -2.98 1.95
CA ARG A 79 18.76 -4.12 1.02
C ARG A 79 17.45 -4.89 1.21
N ARG A 80 16.96 -4.97 2.45
CA ARG A 80 15.70 -5.65 2.81
C ARG A 80 14.47 -4.80 2.44
N ILE A 81 14.56 -3.47 2.54
CA ILE A 81 13.43 -2.57 2.26
C ILE A 81 12.81 -2.83 0.86
N PRO A 82 13.56 -2.84 -0.26
CA PRO A 82 12.98 -3.13 -1.58
C PRO A 82 12.38 -4.54 -1.68
N GLN A 83 12.99 -5.53 -1.02
CA GLN A 83 12.50 -6.91 -1.04
C GLN A 83 11.16 -7.04 -0.33
N VAL A 84 10.99 -6.37 0.82
CA VAL A 84 9.72 -6.32 1.54
C VAL A 84 8.65 -5.70 0.65
N LEU A 85 8.92 -4.54 0.05
CA LEU A 85 7.95 -3.85 -0.81
C LEU A 85 7.54 -4.69 -2.05
N VAL A 86 8.49 -5.35 -2.70
CA VAL A 86 8.18 -6.24 -3.85
C VAL A 86 7.37 -7.45 -3.40
N ARG A 87 7.72 -8.10 -2.28
CA ARG A 87 6.96 -9.23 -1.75
C ARG A 87 5.53 -8.81 -1.39
N THR A 88 5.37 -7.65 -0.75
CA THR A 88 4.06 -7.09 -0.42
C THR A 88 3.24 -6.80 -1.68
N LEU A 89 3.86 -6.23 -2.73
CA LEU A 89 3.18 -5.98 -3.99
C LEU A 89 2.68 -7.29 -4.64
N LEU A 90 3.51 -8.33 -4.64
CA LEU A 90 3.10 -9.65 -5.15
C LEU A 90 1.93 -10.23 -4.33
N ALA A 91 1.98 -10.12 -3.01
CA ALA A 91 0.90 -10.56 -2.13
C ALA A 91 -0.40 -9.77 -2.38
N TYR A 92 -0.30 -8.46 -2.64
CA TYR A 92 -1.43 -7.63 -3.04
C TYR A 92 -2.04 -8.11 -4.37
N MET A 93 -1.20 -8.34 -5.39
CA MET A 93 -1.67 -8.80 -6.70
C MET A 93 -2.34 -10.18 -6.60
N GLU A 94 -1.78 -11.12 -5.85
CA GLU A 94 -2.35 -12.44 -5.63
C GLU A 94 -3.70 -12.36 -4.88
N ARG A 95 -3.79 -11.50 -3.86
CA ARG A 95 -5.01 -11.30 -3.08
C ARG A 95 -6.16 -10.70 -3.90
N TYR A 96 -5.83 -9.85 -4.87
CA TYR A 96 -6.80 -9.10 -5.67
C TYR A 96 -6.80 -9.49 -7.14
N SER A 97 -6.57 -10.77 -7.45
CA SER A 97 -6.73 -11.33 -8.79
C SER A 97 -7.71 -12.51 -8.80
N ASP A 98 -8.40 -12.71 -9.92
CA ASP A 98 -9.24 -13.89 -10.15
C ASP A 98 -8.39 -15.14 -10.50
N GLU A 99 -9.03 -16.29 -10.69
CA GLU A 99 -8.37 -17.54 -11.09
C GLU A 99 -7.59 -17.44 -12.42
N GLY A 100 -7.96 -16.48 -13.28
CA GLY A 100 -7.28 -16.18 -14.54
C GLY A 100 -6.13 -15.19 -14.40
N GLY A 101 -5.88 -14.67 -13.20
CA GLY A 101 -4.87 -13.65 -12.94
C GLY A 101 -5.30 -12.23 -13.32
N ASN A 102 -6.58 -11.98 -13.58
CA ASN A 102 -7.08 -10.64 -13.85
C ASN A 102 -7.36 -9.90 -12.54
N PRO A 103 -7.00 -8.61 -12.41
CA PRO A 103 -7.32 -7.83 -11.23
C PRO A 103 -8.84 -7.81 -10.95
N THR A 104 -9.20 -7.94 -9.68
CA THR A 104 -10.57 -7.79 -9.20
C THR A 104 -10.75 -6.43 -8.56
N PHE A 105 -11.89 -5.78 -8.82
CA PHE A 105 -12.16 -4.41 -8.38
C PHE A 105 -13.32 -4.32 -7.39
N ALA A 106 -13.72 -5.45 -6.82
CA ALA A 106 -14.79 -5.55 -5.84
C ALA A 106 -14.59 -4.56 -4.68
N GLY A 107 -15.65 -3.81 -4.37
CA GLY A 107 -15.60 -2.78 -3.33
C GLY A 107 -15.47 -3.35 -1.91
N GLY A 108 -16.06 -4.51 -1.63
CA GLY A 108 -15.98 -5.14 -0.31
C GLY A 108 -16.35 -4.17 0.82
N SER A 109 -15.44 -4.02 1.79
CA SER A 109 -15.59 -3.10 2.94
C SER A 109 -15.62 -1.61 2.57
N TYR A 110 -15.38 -1.24 1.31
CA TYR A 110 -15.63 0.10 0.79
C TYR A 110 -17.12 0.47 0.87
N PHE A 111 -17.99 -0.52 0.68
CA PHE A 111 -19.43 -0.32 0.84
C PHE A 111 -19.82 -0.34 2.31
N ARG A 112 -20.66 0.60 2.71
CA ARG A 112 -21.26 0.64 4.04
C ARG A 112 -22.77 0.53 3.93
N ALA A 113 -23.37 -0.21 4.85
CA ALA A 113 -24.82 -0.25 4.97
C ALA A 113 -25.34 1.15 5.31
N GLN A 114 -26.46 1.54 4.69
CA GLN A 114 -27.06 2.85 4.93
C GLN A 114 -27.63 2.98 6.35
N ARG A 115 -28.06 1.86 6.94
CA ARG A 115 -28.59 1.79 8.30
C ARG A 115 -27.62 0.99 9.16
N GLU A 116 -27.42 1.46 10.38
CA GLU A 116 -26.61 0.78 11.36
C GLU A 116 -27.23 -0.58 11.72
N GLY A 117 -26.42 -1.65 11.70
CA GLY A 117 -26.85 -3.02 11.99
C GLY A 117 -27.32 -3.84 10.77
N ASP A 118 -27.47 -3.23 9.59
CA ASP A 118 -27.75 -3.98 8.36
C ASP A 118 -26.46 -4.61 7.79
N GLU A 119 -26.54 -5.86 7.33
CA GLU A 119 -25.44 -6.55 6.64
C GLU A 119 -25.59 -6.44 5.11
N LEU A 120 -24.48 -6.19 4.41
CA LEU A 120 -24.45 -6.20 2.96
C LEU A 120 -24.37 -7.63 2.42
N LYS A 121 -25.14 -7.91 1.37
CA LYS A 121 -25.13 -9.22 0.71
C LYS A 121 -23.82 -9.43 -0.09
N PRO A 122 -23.38 -10.68 -0.31
CA PRO A 122 -22.20 -10.97 -1.12
C PRO A 122 -22.22 -10.30 -2.50
N ASP A 123 -23.36 -10.33 -3.19
CA ASP A 123 -23.51 -9.69 -4.51
C ASP A 123 -23.34 -8.17 -4.46
N GLN A 124 -23.64 -7.52 -3.33
CA GLN A 124 -23.45 -6.09 -3.15
C GLN A 124 -21.98 -5.75 -2.86
N LEU A 125 -21.31 -6.60 -2.08
CA LEU A 125 -19.88 -6.48 -1.76
C LEU A 125 -19.00 -6.75 -2.99
N GLY A 126 -19.46 -7.62 -3.89
CA GLY A 126 -18.77 -7.99 -5.13
C GLY A 126 -18.89 -6.98 -6.27
N LEU A 127 -19.62 -5.87 -6.08
CA LEU A 127 -19.72 -4.83 -7.09
C LEU A 127 -18.37 -4.13 -7.29
N ASP A 128 -17.96 -3.98 -8.55
CA ASP A 128 -16.76 -3.26 -8.90
C ASP A 128 -16.89 -1.76 -8.59
N VAL A 129 -15.82 -1.19 -8.05
CA VAL A 129 -15.71 0.24 -7.77
C VAL A 129 -14.67 0.86 -8.70
N VAL A 130 -15.06 1.96 -9.36
CA VAL A 130 -14.17 2.68 -10.31
C VAL A 130 -12.89 3.17 -9.62
N ASP A 131 -12.99 3.54 -8.35
CA ASP A 131 -11.86 3.94 -7.50
C ASP A 131 -10.78 2.84 -7.45
N SER A 132 -11.20 1.58 -7.23
CA SER A 132 -10.32 0.39 -7.24
C SER A 132 -9.56 0.25 -8.56
N PHE A 133 -10.17 0.60 -9.69
CA PHE A 133 -9.49 0.59 -10.98
C PHE A 133 -8.44 1.71 -11.06
N SER A 134 -8.79 2.92 -10.64
CA SER A 134 -7.90 4.09 -10.70
C SER A 134 -6.70 4.02 -9.74
N MET A 135 -6.86 3.33 -8.61
CA MET A 135 -5.83 3.12 -7.60
C MET A 135 -5.06 1.81 -7.77
N SER A 136 -5.41 1.00 -8.77
CA SER A 136 -4.69 -0.24 -9.03
C SER A 136 -3.22 0.03 -9.36
N ILE A 137 -2.32 -0.71 -8.69
CA ILE A 137 -0.90 -0.59 -8.91
C ILE A 137 -0.56 -1.28 -10.22
N THR A 138 -0.31 -0.49 -11.26
CA THR A 138 0.13 -0.99 -12.56
C THR A 138 1.66 -1.05 -12.61
N LEU A 139 2.22 -2.22 -12.89
CA LEU A 139 3.62 -2.38 -13.26
C LEU A 139 3.75 -2.13 -14.77
N SER A 140 4.23 -0.96 -15.17
CA SER A 140 4.57 -0.63 -16.57
C SER A 140 6.06 -0.72 -16.82
#